data_AF-A0A965I518-F1
#
_entry.id   AF-A0A965I518-F1
#
_cell.length_a   1.000
_cell.length_b   1.000
_cell.length_c   1.000
_cell.angle_alpha   90.00
_cell.angle_beta   90.00
_cell.angle_gamma   90.00
#
_symmetry.space_group_name_H-M   'P 1'
#
loop_
_entity.id
_entity.type
_entity.pdbx_description
1 polymer ?
#
loop_
_entity_poly.entity_id
_entity_poly.type
_entity_poly.pdbx_seq_one_letter_code
_entity_poly.pdbx_strand_id
1 'polypeptide(L)'
;MKHTRLSFWGTSALLLVCHNAFAEDLARVISSTAIIQQVAVNKQVCNTTQVEARTQKSGAGALMGAIAGGAVGNNIGKGDGRTAATILGIFGGAILGDKVEGASPPEVHNVQSCSNQMVYEPRTAGYQVVYEYAGKQYSAQMPQDPGPNLRVNVTPVMPSNYSGYPTPPANSSVYGTPPGIYR
;
A
#
# COMPACT_ATOMS: atom_id res chain seq x y z
N MET A 1 60.96 -61.82 54.03
CA MET A 1 61.50 -61.24 52.78
C MET A 1 60.56 -61.58 51.62
N LYS A 2 59.85 -60.57 51.11
CA LYS A 2 59.50 -60.32 49.69
C LYS A 2 58.46 -59.20 49.67
N HIS A 3 58.91 -58.05 49.15
CA HIS A 3 58.14 -56.81 49.00
C HIS A 3 57.31 -56.85 47.71
N THR A 4 56.09 -56.30 47.71
CA THR A 4 55.41 -55.74 46.52
C THR A 4 54.31 -54.78 47.02
N ARG A 5 54.64 -53.52 47.35
CA ARG A 5 54.64 -52.29 46.50
C ARG A 5 53.25 -51.87 46.00
N LEU A 6 52.79 -50.74 46.60
CA LEU A 6 51.72 -49.82 46.17
C LEU A 6 51.90 -49.33 44.73
N SER A 7 50.78 -49.09 44.01
CA SER A 7 50.57 -47.99 43.05
C SER A 7 49.25 -48.18 42.26
N PHE A 8 48.49 -47.22 41.76
CA PHE A 8 48.45 -45.75 41.79
C PHE A 8 47.04 -45.34 41.28
N TRP A 9 46.35 -44.46 42.01
CA TRP A 9 45.54 -43.33 41.54
C TRP A 9 44.72 -43.50 40.25
N GLY A 10 43.40 -43.66 40.42
CA GLY A 10 42.43 -43.45 39.36
C GLY A 10 42.47 -42.00 38.88
N THR A 11 43.09 -41.77 37.73
CA THR A 11 43.07 -40.49 37.02
C THR A 11 41.66 -40.26 36.48
N SER A 12 40.89 -39.45 37.21
CA SER A 12 39.64 -38.87 36.73
C SER A 12 39.97 -37.95 35.55
N ALA A 13 39.69 -38.42 34.34
CA ALA A 13 39.86 -37.65 33.11
C ALA A 13 38.78 -36.55 33.06
N LEU A 14 39.14 -35.36 33.55
CA LEU A 14 38.34 -34.15 33.38
C LEU A 14 38.44 -33.71 31.91
N LEU A 15 37.47 -34.10 31.09
CA LEU A 15 37.31 -33.58 29.72
C LEU A 15 36.95 -32.10 29.80
N LEU A 16 37.96 -31.24 29.71
CA LEU A 16 37.82 -29.80 29.46
C LEU A 16 37.32 -29.60 28.02
N VAL A 17 36.00 -29.59 27.85
CA VAL A 17 35.38 -29.15 26.60
C VAL A 17 35.52 -27.64 26.54
N CYS A 18 36.54 -27.15 25.84
CA CYS A 18 36.67 -25.75 25.49
C CYS A 18 35.49 -25.37 24.59
N HIS A 19 34.47 -24.72 25.18
CA HIS A 19 33.46 -24.03 24.40
C HIS A 19 34.16 -22.89 23.66
N ASN A 20 34.17 -22.94 22.33
CA ASN A 20 34.58 -21.80 21.52
C ASN A 20 33.67 -20.63 21.89
N ALA A 21 34.20 -19.66 22.63
CA ALA A 21 33.54 -18.40 22.86
C ALA A 21 33.56 -17.65 21.52
N PHE A 22 32.46 -17.75 20.77
CA PHE A 22 32.20 -16.82 19.69
C PHE A 22 32.06 -15.45 20.36
N ALA A 23 33.13 -14.66 20.33
CA ALA A 23 33.07 -13.26 20.74
C ALA A 23 32.24 -12.52 19.69
N GLU A 24 30.92 -12.54 19.86
CA GLU A 24 30.04 -11.65 19.10
C GLU A 24 30.32 -10.23 19.59
N ASP A 25 30.87 -9.42 18.71
CA ASP A 25 31.23 -8.07 19.08
C ASP A 25 29.97 -7.19 19.15
N LEU A 26 29.77 -6.56 20.31
CA LEU A 26 28.58 -5.76 20.62
C LEU A 26 28.98 -4.29 20.66
N ALA A 27 28.41 -3.50 19.76
CA ALA A 27 28.46 -2.05 19.81
C ALA A 27 27.31 -1.50 20.67
N ARG A 28 27.59 -0.41 21.38
CA ARG A 28 26.57 0.35 22.10
C ARG A 28 25.96 1.40 21.19
N VAL A 29 24.65 1.47 21.13
CA VAL A 29 23.96 2.50 20.35
C VAL A 29 23.94 3.80 21.14
N ILE A 30 24.44 4.88 20.54
CA ILE A 30 24.43 6.23 21.11
C ILE A 30 23.13 6.94 20.74
N SER A 31 22.69 6.82 19.48
CA SER A 31 21.48 7.50 18.98
C SER A 31 20.83 6.71 17.84
N SER A 32 19.50 6.59 17.89
CA SER A 32 18.67 5.99 16.83
C SER A 32 17.61 7.01 16.40
N THR A 33 17.90 7.81 15.38
CA THR A 33 16.95 8.81 14.88
C THR A 33 16.18 8.29 13.68
N ALA A 34 14.85 8.43 13.69
CA ALA A 34 14.00 8.03 12.58
C ALA A 34 14.16 8.99 11.39
N ILE A 35 14.39 8.43 10.20
CA ILE A 35 14.43 9.16 8.94
C ILE A 35 13.01 9.18 8.36
N ILE A 36 12.40 10.36 8.31
CA ILE A 36 11.06 10.54 7.77
C ILE A 36 11.14 10.90 6.28
N GLN A 37 10.41 10.17 5.45
CA GLN A 37 10.27 10.41 4.01
C GLN A 37 8.80 10.67 3.66
N GLN A 38 8.55 11.65 2.80
CA GLN A 38 7.22 11.86 2.24
C GLN A 38 7.01 10.91 1.07
N VAL A 39 6.07 9.96 1.22
CA VAL A 39 5.68 9.07 0.13
C VAL A 39 4.35 9.53 -0.45
N ALA A 40 4.26 9.54 -1.79
CA ALA A 40 3.01 9.85 -2.47
C ALA A 40 2.10 8.64 -2.43
N VAL A 41 0.96 8.75 -1.76
CA VAL A 41 -0.09 7.73 -1.73
C VAL A 41 -1.30 8.21 -2.52
N ASN A 42 -1.88 7.34 -3.33
CA ASN A 42 -3.09 7.65 -4.08
C ASN A 42 -4.31 7.35 -3.18
N LYS A 43 -5.05 8.40 -2.79
CA LYS A 43 -6.28 8.26 -2.02
C LYS A 43 -7.48 8.54 -2.89
N GLN A 44 -8.45 7.64 -2.87
CA GLN A 44 -9.73 7.83 -3.53
C GLN A 44 -10.66 8.61 -2.59
N VAL A 45 -11.01 9.84 -2.97
CA VAL A 45 -11.99 10.66 -2.26
C VAL A 45 -13.30 10.59 -3.03
N CYS A 46 -14.34 10.05 -2.40
CA CYS A 46 -15.68 9.97 -2.97
C CYS A 46 -16.58 11.06 -2.39
N ASN A 47 -17.23 11.83 -3.26
CA ASN A 47 -18.24 12.80 -2.89
C ASN A 47 -19.59 12.36 -3.48
N THR A 48 -20.64 12.38 -2.66
CA THR A 48 -21.99 12.02 -3.09
C THR A 48 -22.73 13.29 -3.44
N THR A 49 -22.89 13.55 -4.73
CA THR A 49 -23.67 14.67 -5.23
C THR A 49 -25.04 14.18 -5.67
N GLN A 50 -26.09 14.78 -5.10
CA GLN A 50 -27.45 14.59 -5.58
C GLN A 50 -27.61 15.39 -6.87
N VAL A 51 -27.65 14.70 -8.01
CA VAL A 51 -27.98 15.34 -9.29
C VAL A 51 -29.48 15.18 -9.50
N GLU A 52 -30.19 16.31 -9.56
CA GLU A 52 -31.59 16.33 -9.94
C GLU A 52 -31.69 15.87 -11.41
N ALA A 53 -32.08 14.62 -11.62
CA ALA A 53 -32.45 14.15 -12.93
C ALA A 53 -33.68 14.96 -13.35
N ARG A 54 -33.49 15.98 -14.19
CA ARG A 54 -34.61 16.64 -14.87
C ARG A 54 -35.24 15.60 -15.78
N THR A 55 -36.30 14.95 -15.30
CA THR A 55 -37.15 14.10 -16.11
C THR A 55 -37.54 14.89 -17.36
N GLN A 56 -37.02 14.47 -18.52
CA GLN A 56 -37.41 15.09 -19.78
C GLN A 56 -38.92 14.88 -19.94
N LYS A 57 -39.66 16.00 -20.03
CA LYS A 57 -41.11 15.96 -20.21
C LYS A 57 -41.38 15.31 -21.56
N SER A 58 -41.92 14.09 -21.54
CA SER A 58 -42.12 13.26 -22.74
C SER A 58 -43.12 13.86 -23.75
N GLY A 59 -43.80 14.97 -23.42
CA GLY A 59 -44.82 15.59 -24.27
C GLY A 59 -46.08 14.73 -24.51
N ALA A 60 -46.10 13.51 -23.97
CA ALA A 60 -47.19 12.55 -24.11
C ALA A 60 -48.51 13.11 -23.56
N GLY A 61 -48.48 13.81 -22.42
CA GLY A 61 -49.63 14.51 -21.87
C GLY A 61 -50.21 15.60 -22.78
N ALA A 62 -49.34 16.37 -23.43
CA ALA A 62 -49.77 17.40 -24.39
C ALA A 62 -50.39 16.77 -25.64
N LEU A 63 -49.83 15.66 -26.14
CA LEU A 63 -50.38 14.92 -27.27
C LEU A 63 -51.74 14.31 -26.95
N MET A 64 -51.86 13.63 -25.81
CA MET A 64 -53.12 13.03 -25.36
C MET A 64 -54.20 14.08 -25.06
N GLY A 65 -53.82 15.20 -24.44
CA GLY A 65 -54.72 16.33 -24.19
C GLY A 65 -55.21 17.00 -25.47
N ALA A 66 -54.36 17.13 -26.49
CA ALA A 66 -54.75 17.66 -27.79
C ALA A 66 -55.75 16.74 -28.53
N ILE A 67 -55.56 15.42 -28.45
CA ILE A 67 -56.49 14.45 -29.05
C ILE A 67 -57.85 14.52 -28.36
N ALA A 68 -57.88 14.52 -27.02
CA ALA A 68 -59.10 14.58 -26.24
C ALA A 68 -59.84 15.93 -26.44
N GLY A 69 -59.12 17.05 -26.38
CA GLY A 69 -59.67 18.39 -26.60
C GLY A 69 -60.16 18.61 -28.03
N GLY A 70 -59.45 18.06 -29.02
CA GLY A 70 -59.85 18.08 -30.42
C GLY A 70 -61.13 17.28 -30.68
N ALA A 71 -61.25 16.08 -30.10
CA ALA A 71 -62.43 15.23 -30.28
C ALA A 71 -63.70 15.87 -29.68
N VAL A 72 -63.59 16.46 -28.47
CA VAL A 72 -64.71 17.12 -27.80
C VAL A 72 -65.08 18.44 -28.48
N GLY A 73 -64.10 19.27 -28.85
CA GLY A 73 -64.33 20.54 -29.55
C GLY A 73 -64.97 20.36 -30.93
N ASN A 74 -64.69 19.23 -31.58
CA ASN A 74 -65.24 18.88 -32.88
C ASN A 74 -66.75 18.52 -32.84
N ASN A 75 -67.33 18.22 -31.68
CA ASN A 75 -68.73 17.80 -31.57
C ASN A 75 -69.68 18.90 -31.06
N ILE A 76 -69.15 20.04 -30.59
CA ILE A 76 -69.93 21.09 -29.91
C ILE A 76 -70.48 22.18 -30.87
N GLY A 77 -70.04 22.24 -32.13
CA GLY A 77 -70.46 23.28 -33.10
C GLY A 77 -71.03 22.73 -34.41
N LYS A 78 -71.96 23.47 -35.03
CA LYS A 78 -72.42 23.27 -36.43
C LYS A 78 -71.94 24.44 -37.30
N GLY A 79 -71.51 24.16 -38.53
CA GLY A 79 -70.97 25.17 -39.45
C GLY A 79 -69.57 25.66 -39.09
N ASP A 80 -69.17 26.84 -39.58
CA ASP A 80 -67.80 27.40 -39.43
C ASP A 80 -67.35 27.60 -37.97
N GLY A 81 -68.30 27.70 -37.03
CA GLY A 81 -68.03 27.75 -35.59
C GLY A 81 -67.39 26.48 -35.02
N ARG A 82 -67.55 25.33 -35.69
CA ARG A 82 -66.94 24.04 -35.30
C ARG A 82 -65.41 24.05 -35.45
N THR A 83 -64.92 24.65 -36.53
CA THR A 83 -63.48 24.73 -36.82
C THR A 83 -62.78 25.64 -35.81
N ALA A 84 -63.38 26.79 -35.51
CA ALA A 84 -62.88 27.70 -34.49
C ALA A 84 -62.83 27.05 -33.09
N ALA A 85 -63.88 26.32 -32.71
CA ALA A 85 -63.94 25.61 -31.43
C ALA A 85 -62.90 24.48 -31.31
N THR A 86 -62.65 23.75 -32.41
CA THR A 86 -61.64 22.68 -32.44
C THR A 86 -60.23 23.25 -32.29
N ILE A 87 -59.92 24.33 -33.01
CA ILE A 87 -58.61 25.01 -32.92
C ILE A 87 -58.39 25.54 -31.50
N LEU A 88 -59.39 26.22 -30.92
CA LEU A 88 -59.32 26.71 -29.54
C LEU A 88 -59.21 25.57 -28.52
N GLY A 89 -59.88 24.43 -28.74
CA GLY A 89 -59.80 23.26 -27.86
C GLY A 89 -58.43 22.59 -27.87
N ILE A 90 -57.76 22.53 -29.03
CA ILE A 90 -56.39 21.99 -29.14
C ILE A 90 -55.40 22.91 -28.41
N PHE A 91 -55.45 24.22 -28.66
CA PHE A 91 -54.54 25.17 -28.02
C PHE A 91 -54.83 25.33 -26.52
N GLY A 92 -56.09 25.36 -26.11
CA GLY A 92 -56.50 25.48 -24.71
C GLY A 92 -56.27 24.19 -23.90
N GLY A 93 -56.54 23.02 -24.49
CA GLY A 93 -56.34 21.71 -23.87
C GLY A 93 -54.88 21.37 -23.64
N ALA A 94 -53.98 21.78 -24.54
CA ALA A 94 -52.55 21.56 -24.40
C ALA A 94 -51.94 22.34 -23.22
N ILE A 95 -52.38 23.58 -22.99
CA ILE A 95 -51.84 24.44 -21.92
C ILE A 95 -52.34 24.00 -20.53
N LEU A 96 -53.57 23.50 -20.45
CA LEU A 96 -54.16 22.99 -19.21
C LEU A 96 -53.73 21.55 -18.91
N GLY A 97 -53.58 20.70 -19.92
CA GLY A 97 -53.11 19.31 -19.77
C GLY A 97 -51.69 19.23 -19.21
N ASP A 98 -50.85 20.20 -19.54
CA ASP A 98 -49.46 20.29 -19.06
C ASP A 98 -49.34 20.55 -17.54
N LYS A 99 -50.45 20.97 -16.90
CA LYS A 99 -50.57 21.26 -15.46
C LYS A 99 -51.30 20.17 -14.66
N VAL A 100 -52.09 19.31 -15.31
CA VAL A 100 -52.86 18.24 -14.62
C VAL A 100 -52.07 16.94 -14.51
N GLU A 101 -51.09 16.74 -15.38
CA GLU A 101 -50.10 15.68 -15.22
C GLU A 101 -49.10 16.13 -14.16
N GLY A 102 -49.45 15.86 -12.90
CA GLY A 102 -48.62 16.12 -11.74
C GLY A 102 -47.20 15.62 -12.00
N ALA A 103 -46.23 16.50 -11.78
CA ALA A 103 -44.82 16.18 -11.94
C ALA A 103 -44.55 14.82 -11.27
N SER A 104 -44.11 13.82 -12.03
CA SER A 104 -43.51 12.63 -11.44
C SER A 104 -42.44 13.13 -10.46
N PRO A 105 -42.48 12.70 -9.17
CA PRO A 105 -41.49 13.18 -8.22
C PRO A 105 -40.10 12.93 -8.80
N PRO A 106 -39.21 13.95 -8.81
CA PRO A 106 -37.90 13.82 -9.42
C PRO A 106 -37.20 12.61 -8.79
N GLU A 107 -36.81 11.65 -9.63
CA GLU A 107 -36.06 10.49 -9.17
C GLU A 107 -34.66 10.99 -8.79
N VAL A 108 -34.43 11.14 -7.49
CA VAL A 108 -33.16 11.62 -6.93
C VAL A 108 -32.15 10.48 -7.03
N HIS A 109 -31.40 10.45 -8.12
CA HIS A 109 -30.28 9.52 -8.24
C HIS A 109 -29.07 10.08 -7.47
N ASN A 110 -28.70 9.40 -6.39
CA ASN A 110 -27.44 9.67 -5.70
C ASN A 110 -26.29 9.17 -6.58
N VAL A 111 -25.60 10.06 -7.28
CA VAL A 111 -24.41 9.71 -8.06
C VAL A 111 -23.18 9.98 -7.20
N GLN A 112 -22.43 8.92 -6.91
CA GLN A 112 -21.18 8.99 -6.18
C GLN A 112 -20.03 9.27 -7.16
N SER A 113 -19.43 10.46 -7.07
CA SER A 113 -18.27 10.84 -7.87
C SER A 113 -17.00 10.61 -7.05
N CYS A 114 -16.18 9.63 -7.46
CA CYS A 114 -14.91 9.34 -6.82
C CYS A 114 -13.75 9.86 -7.67
N SER A 115 -12.81 10.58 -7.05
CA SER A 115 -11.58 11.03 -7.70
C SER A 115 -10.35 10.58 -6.93
N ASN A 116 -9.28 10.28 -7.66
CA ASN A 116 -7.99 9.89 -7.12
C ASN A 116 -7.15 11.14 -6.83
N GLN A 117 -6.77 11.34 -5.58
CA GLN A 117 -5.94 12.46 -5.14
C GLN A 117 -4.61 11.94 -4.59
N MET A 118 -3.51 12.44 -5.16
CA MET A 118 -2.16 12.17 -4.67
C MET A 118 -1.92 12.95 -3.38
N VAL A 119 -1.80 12.24 -2.26
CA VAL A 119 -1.53 12.81 -0.94
C VAL A 119 -0.15 12.38 -0.48
N TYR A 120 0.65 13.32 0.00
CA TYR A 120 1.96 13.03 0.57
C TYR A 120 1.82 12.68 2.04
N GLU A 121 2.21 11.47 2.42
CA GLU A 121 2.19 11.02 3.81
C GLU A 121 3.62 10.84 4.34
N PRO A 122 3.94 11.36 5.54
CA PRO A 122 5.21 11.07 6.18
C PRO A 122 5.24 9.60 6.61
N ARG A 123 6.22 8.85 6.13
CA ARG A 123 6.53 7.48 6.54
C ARG A 123 7.97 7.40 7.00
N THR A 124 8.23 6.58 8.01
CA THR A 124 9.60 6.29 8.44
C THR A 124 10.26 5.42 7.38
N ALA A 125 11.27 5.95 6.70
CA ALA A 125 12.05 5.23 5.70
C ALA A 125 13.10 4.31 6.33
N GLY A 126 13.55 4.64 7.55
CA GLY A 126 14.51 3.87 8.31
C GLY A 126 15.02 4.64 9.52
N TYR A 127 16.12 4.19 10.08
CA TYR A 127 16.77 4.76 11.25
C TYR A 127 18.22 5.08 10.93
N GLN A 128 18.65 6.31 11.21
CA GLN A 128 20.05 6.68 11.26
C GLN A 128 20.57 6.33 12.65
N VAL A 129 21.42 5.31 12.70
CA VAL A 129 21.97 4.78 13.95
C VAL A 129 23.40 5.26 14.06
N VAL A 130 23.73 5.87 15.21
CA VAL A 130 25.10 6.18 15.62
C VAL A 130 25.46 5.24 16.74
N TYR A 131 26.50 4.45 16.55
CA TYR A 131 26.95 3.44 17.50
C TYR A 131 28.43 3.61 17.83
N GLU A 132 28.79 3.21 19.04
CA GLU A 132 30.17 3.20 19.53
C GLU A 132 30.70 1.77 19.52
N TYR A 133 31.83 1.58 18.87
CA TYR A 133 32.56 0.33 18.86
C TYR A 133 34.05 0.58 19.08
N ALA A 134 34.64 -0.12 20.06
CA ALA A 134 36.06 0.03 20.45
C ALA A 134 36.50 1.49 20.68
N GLY A 135 35.61 2.31 21.28
CA GLY A 135 35.86 3.74 21.56
C GLY A 135 35.79 4.67 20.35
N LYS A 136 35.33 4.19 19.19
CA LYS A 136 35.09 5.00 17.99
C LYS A 136 33.60 5.03 17.66
N GLN A 137 33.13 6.19 17.20
CA GLN A 137 31.75 6.36 16.75
C GLN A 137 31.64 6.07 15.25
N TYR A 138 30.60 5.33 14.88
CA TYR A 138 30.26 4.98 13.51
C TYR A 138 28.78 5.24 13.28
N SER A 139 28.41 5.44 12.01
CA SER A 139 27.03 5.65 11.61
C SER A 139 26.62 4.62 10.56
N ALA A 140 25.39 4.11 10.68
CA ALA A 140 24.79 3.19 9.72
C ALA A 140 23.29 3.50 9.56
N GLN A 141 22.74 3.17 8.39
CA GLN A 141 21.31 3.24 8.16
C GLN A 141 20.71 1.85 8.31
N MET A 142 19.64 1.75 9.08
CA MET A 142 18.97 0.49 9.39
C MET A 142 17.47 0.58 9.05
N PRO A 143 16.84 -0.49 8.54
CA PRO A 143 15.42 -0.48 8.21
C PRO A 143 14.52 -0.51 9.46
N GLN A 144 15.04 -1.01 10.58
CA GLN A 144 14.34 -1.14 11.86
C GLN A 144 15.22 -0.61 12.99
N ASP A 145 14.60 -0.25 14.12
CA ASP A 145 15.31 0.23 15.30
C ASP A 145 16.18 -0.90 15.89
N PRO A 146 17.52 -0.72 16.00
CA PRO A 146 18.41 -1.73 16.57
C PRO A 146 18.28 -1.90 18.09
N GLY A 147 17.63 -0.96 18.79
CA GLY A 147 17.60 -0.94 20.25
C GLY A 147 18.96 -0.53 20.85
N PRO A 148 19.27 -0.93 22.10
CA PRO A 148 20.40 -0.39 22.85
C PRO A 148 21.79 -0.93 22.45
N ASN A 149 21.86 -2.14 21.88
CA ASN A 149 23.11 -2.78 21.49
C ASN A 149 22.98 -3.40 20.10
N LEU A 150 24.02 -3.23 19.28
CA LEU A 150 24.08 -3.71 17.90
C LEU A 150 25.20 -4.74 17.76
N ARG A 151 24.90 -5.87 17.12
CA ARG A 151 25.94 -6.84 16.74
C ARG A 151 26.73 -6.30 15.56
N VAL A 152 28.05 -6.23 15.69
CA VAL A 152 28.95 -5.76 14.62
C VAL A 152 29.87 -6.90 14.20
N ASN A 153 29.99 -7.08 12.89
CA ASN A 153 30.99 -7.99 12.32
C ASN A 153 32.15 -7.18 11.76
N VAL A 154 33.31 -7.30 12.39
CA VAL A 154 34.50 -6.52 12.02
C VAL A 154 35.39 -7.37 11.13
N THR A 155 35.52 -6.97 9.87
CA THR A 155 36.49 -7.58 8.96
C THR A 155 37.78 -6.75 8.98
N PRO A 156 38.95 -7.34 9.29
CA PRO A 156 40.21 -6.61 9.26
C PRO A 156 40.52 -6.17 7.83
N VAL A 157 40.82 -4.87 7.67
CA VAL A 157 41.31 -4.32 6.41
C VAL A 157 42.81 -4.57 6.35
N MET A 158 43.25 -5.37 5.39
CA MET A 158 44.67 -5.60 5.15
C MET A 158 45.31 -4.29 4.65
N PRO A 159 46.35 -3.76 5.30
CA PRO A 159 47.06 -2.59 4.80
C PRO A 159 47.72 -2.93 3.46
N SER A 160 47.46 -2.14 2.42
CA SER A 160 47.96 -2.33 1.05
C SER A 160 49.47 -2.09 0.87
N ASN A 161 50.24 -2.03 1.95
CA ASN A 161 51.68 -1.73 1.94
C ASN A 161 52.53 -3.00 2.00
N TYR A 162 52.08 -4.09 1.38
CA TYR A 162 52.89 -5.30 1.14
C TYR A 162 53.50 -5.25 -0.27
N SER A 163 54.26 -4.20 -0.58
CA SER A 163 55.24 -4.25 -1.66
C SER A 163 56.55 -4.74 -1.05
N GLY A 164 56.84 -6.04 -1.11
CA GLY A 164 58.14 -6.53 -0.68
C GLY A 164 58.26 -7.96 -0.18
N TYR A 165 57.19 -8.77 -0.16
CA TYR A 165 57.35 -10.19 0.16
C TYR A 165 57.68 -10.96 -1.12
N PRO A 166 58.85 -11.61 -1.22
CA PRO A 166 59.11 -12.53 -2.32
C PRO A 166 58.07 -13.65 -2.23
N THR A 167 57.27 -13.76 -3.29
CA THR A 167 56.34 -14.88 -3.45
C THR A 167 57.15 -16.17 -3.49
N PRO A 168 56.85 -17.17 -2.64
CA PRO A 168 57.44 -18.49 -2.77
C PRO A 168 57.05 -19.07 -4.14
N PRO A 169 57.96 -19.72 -4.86
CA PRO A 169 57.63 -20.33 -6.15
C PRO A 169 56.51 -21.35 -5.94
N ALA A 170 55.44 -21.18 -6.72
CA ALA A 170 54.33 -22.11 -6.77
C ALA A 170 54.85 -23.47 -7.22
N ASN A 171 54.89 -24.44 -6.30
CA ASN A 171 54.95 -25.84 -6.67
C ASN A 171 53.54 -26.43 -6.59
N SER A 172 53.18 -27.00 -7.72
CA SER A 172 51.90 -27.48 -8.21
C SER A 172 51.35 -28.72 -7.51
N SER A 173 50.03 -28.87 -7.67
CA SER A 173 49.21 -30.11 -7.62
C SER A 173 49.08 -30.79 -6.24
N VAL A 174 47.89 -31.18 -5.78
CA VAL A 174 47.03 -32.20 -6.41
C VAL A 174 45.55 -31.97 -6.03
N TYR A 175 44.70 -32.11 -7.04
CA TYR A 175 43.25 -32.23 -6.95
C TYR A 175 42.79 -33.41 -6.08
N GLY A 176 41.77 -33.16 -5.25
CA GLY A 176 40.55 -33.98 -5.22
C GLY A 176 40.48 -35.13 -4.21
N THR A 177 39.61 -34.99 -3.21
CA THR A 177 38.52 -35.96 -2.93
C THR A 177 37.51 -35.34 -1.95
N PRO A 178 36.21 -35.21 -2.29
CA PRO A 178 35.17 -34.94 -1.30
C PRO A 178 34.84 -36.24 -0.54
N PRO A 179 34.70 -36.23 0.80
CA PRO A 179 34.14 -37.37 1.51
C PRO A 179 32.64 -37.50 1.21
N GLY A 180 32.24 -38.73 0.90
CA GLY A 180 30.92 -39.09 0.43
C GLY A 180 29.77 -38.77 1.39
N ILE A 181 28.61 -38.57 0.76
CA ILE A 181 27.28 -38.45 1.35
C ILE A 181 26.96 -39.71 2.14
N TYR A 182 26.58 -39.56 3.41
CA TYR A 182 25.84 -40.59 4.15
C TYR A 182 24.36 -40.23 4.19
N ARG A 183 23.62 -40.59 3.14
CA ARG A 183 22.23 -41.08 3.14
C ARG A 183 21.72 -41.29 1.74
#